data_AF-A0A8C5RRX8-F1
#
_entry.id   AF-A0A8C5RRX8-F1
#
_cell.length_a   1.000
_cell.length_b   1.000
_cell.length_c   1.000
_cell.angle_alpha   90.00
_cell.angle_beta   90.00
_cell.angle_gamma   90.00
#
_symmetry.space_group_name_H-M   'P 1'
#
loop_
_entity.id
_entity.type
_entity.pdbx_description
1 polymer ?
#
loop_
_entity_poly.entity_id
_entity_poly.type
_entity_poly.pdbx_seq_one_letter_code
_entity_poly.pdbx_strand_id
1 'polypeptide(L)'
;PLARLTGSELPSPINAGLYGNFRAQLRFISDFSISYEGFNISFSEYNLEPCEDPGTPQFGSRIGFNFEVGDTLTFSCSSGYRLEGPSEIICLGGGRRVWSAPLPRCVAECGASATTNEGILLSPNYPLNYDNNHECIYSIQVQAGKGINISARTFHLAQADVLKVCWILVGMHLFLKIGAINQVIINYFKLTSFELSHCEDPGVPQFGYKISDQGHFAGSTIIYGCNPGYTLHGSSLLKCMTGERRTWDYPLPSCIAECGGRFKGESLGRILSPGYPFPYDNNLRCMWIIEVDPGNIVSLQFLAFDTEASHDILRVWDGPPENDMLLKEISGSLLPEGIHSTLNIVTIQFDTDFYISKSGFAIQFSSKLIYTCGSE
;
A
#
# COMPACT_ATOMS: atom_id res chain seq x y z
N PRO A 1 59.47 -1.89 5.98
CA PRO A 1 60.53 -2.00 4.94
C PRO A 1 60.65 -3.48 4.55
N LEU A 2 60.72 -3.80 3.26
CA LEU A 2 60.75 -5.19 2.77
C LEU A 2 62.05 -5.91 3.16
N ALA A 3 63.17 -5.18 3.22
CA ALA A 3 64.45 -5.64 3.75
C ALA A 3 65.30 -4.46 4.23
N ARG A 4 66.31 -4.70 5.07
CA ARG A 4 67.38 -3.75 5.43
C ARG A 4 68.72 -4.47 5.30
N LEU A 5 69.59 -3.96 4.44
CA LEU A 5 70.85 -4.61 4.08
C LEU A 5 72.03 -3.73 4.49
N THR A 6 73.07 -4.35 5.05
CA THR A 6 74.32 -3.73 5.48
C THR A 6 75.48 -4.73 5.38
N GLY A 7 76.71 -4.26 5.23
CA GLY A 7 77.90 -5.12 5.12
C GLY A 7 78.30 -5.39 3.67
N SER A 8 79.17 -6.38 3.47
CA SER A 8 79.81 -6.70 2.19
C SER A 8 79.40 -8.07 1.61
N GLU A 9 78.47 -8.78 2.25
CA GLU A 9 77.93 -10.04 1.71
C GLU A 9 76.82 -9.77 0.70
N LEU A 10 76.79 -10.59 -0.36
CA LEU A 10 75.75 -10.53 -1.39
C LEU A 10 74.40 -10.98 -0.79
N PRO A 11 73.36 -10.12 -0.83
CA PRO A 11 72.04 -10.48 -0.33
C PRO A 11 71.38 -11.53 -1.24
N SER A 12 70.54 -12.38 -0.66
CA SER A 12 69.64 -13.24 -1.44
C SER A 12 68.63 -12.39 -2.22
N PRO A 13 68.08 -12.90 -3.35
CA PRO A 13 67.08 -12.19 -4.12
C PRO A 13 65.86 -11.76 -3.27
N ILE A 14 65.44 -10.51 -3.40
CA ILE A 14 64.32 -9.94 -2.64
C ILE A 14 63.13 -9.74 -3.58
N ASN A 15 62.02 -10.42 -3.29
CA ASN A 15 60.81 -10.35 -4.10
C ASN A 15 59.83 -9.29 -3.57
N ALA A 16 59.54 -8.27 -4.38
CA ALA A 16 58.51 -7.27 -4.13
C ALA A 16 57.21 -7.60 -4.89
N GLY A 17 56.07 -7.02 -4.50
CA GLY A 17 54.78 -7.24 -5.19
C GLY A 17 53.89 -8.37 -4.64
N LEU A 18 54.31 -9.07 -3.58
CA LEU A 18 53.55 -10.20 -3.02
C LEU A 18 52.15 -9.80 -2.51
N TYR A 19 51.98 -8.60 -1.96
CA TYR A 19 50.74 -8.12 -1.31
C TYR A 19 49.95 -7.09 -2.13
N GLY A 20 50.03 -7.13 -3.46
CA GLY A 20 49.26 -6.22 -4.34
C GLY A 20 49.82 -4.81 -4.50
N ASN A 21 51.00 -4.52 -3.93
CA ASN A 21 51.72 -3.27 -4.15
C ASN A 21 52.84 -3.47 -5.18
N PHE A 22 52.60 -3.03 -6.42
CA PHE A 22 53.50 -3.19 -7.56
C PHE A 22 54.59 -2.11 -7.64
N ARG A 23 54.86 -1.38 -6.54
CA ARG A 23 55.90 -0.35 -6.46
C ARG A 23 56.90 -0.68 -5.36
N ALA A 24 58.18 -0.67 -5.70
CA ALA A 24 59.28 -0.77 -4.76
C ALA A 24 60.07 0.53 -4.72
N GLN A 25 60.41 1.01 -3.51
CA GLN A 25 61.27 2.17 -3.31
C GLN A 25 62.56 1.72 -2.63
N LEU A 26 63.71 2.07 -3.21
CA LEU A 26 65.02 1.86 -2.61
C LEU A 26 65.47 3.17 -1.96
N ARG A 27 65.94 3.08 -0.72
CA ARG A 27 66.52 4.22 0.02
C ARG A 27 67.90 3.84 0.52
N PHE A 28 68.93 4.45 -0.08
CA PHE A 28 70.30 4.36 0.40
C PHE A 28 70.60 5.51 1.38
N ILE A 29 71.24 5.19 2.48
CA ILE A 29 71.62 6.15 3.52
C ILE A 29 73.08 5.87 3.88
N SER A 30 73.96 6.83 3.67
CA SER A 30 75.35 6.81 4.14
C SER A 30 75.50 7.73 5.34
N ASP A 31 76.44 7.42 6.23
CA ASP A 31 76.88 8.35 7.26
C ASP A 31 77.94 9.33 6.70
N PHE A 32 78.55 10.12 7.57
CA PHE A 32 79.56 11.12 7.20
C PHE A 32 80.99 10.55 7.12
N SER A 33 81.16 9.22 7.17
CA SER A 33 82.46 8.56 7.32
C SER A 33 82.84 7.70 6.10
N ILE A 34 83.57 6.59 6.32
CA ILE A 34 84.18 5.69 5.32
C ILE A 34 83.21 5.35 4.17
N SER A 35 83.71 5.37 2.93
CA SER A 35 82.95 5.01 1.73
C SER A 35 83.57 3.81 0.99
N TYR A 36 82.74 3.10 0.21
CA TYR A 36 83.08 1.93 -0.60
C TYR A 36 82.51 2.08 -2.02
N GLU A 37 82.83 1.12 -2.90
CA GLU A 37 82.36 1.08 -4.31
C GLU A 37 80.83 0.98 -4.47
N GLY A 38 80.11 0.69 -3.38
CA GLY A 38 78.65 0.74 -3.34
C GLY A 38 78.00 -0.55 -3.84
N PHE A 39 76.93 -0.41 -4.62
CA PHE A 39 76.15 -1.55 -5.13
C PHE A 39 75.81 -1.37 -6.61
N ASN A 40 75.78 -2.49 -7.34
CA ASN A 40 75.25 -2.58 -8.69
C ASN A 40 74.08 -3.57 -8.67
N ILE A 41 72.84 -3.06 -8.70
CA ILE A 41 71.63 -3.88 -8.55
C ILE A 41 70.92 -3.94 -9.89
N SER A 42 70.63 -5.15 -10.36
CA SER A 42 69.70 -5.41 -11.44
C SER A 42 68.32 -5.80 -10.88
N PHE A 43 67.27 -5.48 -11.62
CA PHE A 43 65.91 -5.91 -11.33
C PHE A 43 65.28 -6.50 -12.58
N SER A 44 64.36 -7.43 -12.39
CA SER A 44 63.55 -8.01 -13.46
C SER A 44 62.14 -8.25 -12.94
N GLU A 45 61.17 -8.24 -13.85
CA GLU A 45 59.82 -8.71 -13.51
C GLU A 45 59.80 -10.23 -13.38
N TYR A 46 58.90 -10.72 -12.53
CA TYR A 46 58.60 -12.14 -12.43
C TYR A 46 57.09 -12.31 -12.45
N ASN A 47 56.62 -13.37 -13.11
CA ASN A 47 55.19 -13.66 -13.18
C ASN A 47 54.71 -14.16 -11.82
N LEU A 48 53.69 -13.50 -11.29
CA LEU A 48 52.97 -13.97 -10.11
C LEU A 48 52.00 -15.06 -10.56
N GLU A 49 52.03 -16.22 -9.91
CA GLU A 49 51.00 -17.24 -10.16
C GLU A 49 49.61 -16.67 -9.83
N PRO A 50 48.58 -16.94 -10.65
CA PRO A 50 47.21 -16.55 -10.36
C PRO A 50 46.60 -17.40 -9.23
N CYS A 51 45.47 -16.96 -8.68
CA CYS A 51 44.66 -17.82 -7.82
C CYS A 51 44.11 -19.02 -8.62
N GLU A 52 43.93 -20.18 -7.98
CA GLU A 52 43.27 -21.34 -8.61
C GLU A 52 41.80 -21.03 -8.92
N ASP A 53 41.25 -21.61 -10.00
CA ASP A 53 39.83 -21.43 -10.33
C ASP A 53 38.95 -22.06 -9.24
N PRO A 54 38.18 -21.26 -8.47
CA PRO A 54 37.32 -21.79 -7.42
C PRO A 54 36.10 -22.54 -7.98
N GLY A 55 35.84 -22.45 -9.28
CA GLY A 55 34.70 -23.03 -9.95
C GLY A 55 33.47 -22.12 -9.95
N THR A 56 32.31 -22.73 -10.22
CA THR A 56 31.00 -22.07 -10.22
C THR A 56 30.08 -22.82 -9.24
N PRO A 57 29.30 -22.12 -8.40
CA PRO A 57 28.34 -22.77 -7.50
C PRO A 57 27.31 -23.59 -8.29
N GLN A 58 26.96 -24.78 -7.78
CA GLN A 58 25.83 -25.52 -8.31
C GLN A 58 24.55 -24.69 -8.20
N PHE A 59 23.75 -24.66 -9.27
CA PHE A 59 22.54 -23.83 -9.35
C PHE A 59 22.80 -22.32 -9.20
N GLY A 60 24.02 -21.86 -9.48
CA GLY A 60 24.36 -20.44 -9.55
C GLY A 60 25.19 -20.10 -10.77
N SER A 61 25.57 -18.84 -10.87
CA SER A 61 26.42 -18.29 -11.92
C SER A 61 27.52 -17.44 -11.31
N ARG A 62 28.64 -17.36 -12.03
CA ARG A 62 29.78 -16.51 -11.70
C ARG A 62 29.95 -15.44 -12.77
N ILE A 63 30.31 -14.23 -12.35
CA ILE A 63 30.76 -13.13 -13.18
C ILE A 63 32.25 -12.91 -12.85
N GLY A 64 33.07 -12.82 -13.90
CA GLY A 64 34.53 -12.73 -13.79
C GLY A 64 35.24 -14.01 -14.22
N PHE A 65 36.33 -13.83 -14.96
CA PHE A 65 37.17 -14.91 -15.52
C PHE A 65 38.66 -14.66 -15.32
N ASN A 66 39.02 -13.56 -14.66
CA ASN A 66 40.40 -13.21 -14.34
C ASN A 66 40.70 -13.66 -12.90
N PHE A 67 41.95 -14.08 -12.68
CA PHE A 67 42.39 -14.71 -11.43
C PHE A 67 43.68 -14.06 -10.90
N GLU A 68 43.98 -12.84 -11.37
CA GLU A 68 45.13 -12.05 -10.94
C GLU A 68 44.86 -11.41 -9.57
N VAL A 69 45.93 -10.94 -8.92
CA VAL A 69 45.84 -10.36 -7.58
C VAL A 69 45.00 -9.09 -7.61
N GLY A 70 43.96 -9.05 -6.79
CA GLY A 70 42.99 -7.96 -6.75
C GLY A 70 41.78 -8.15 -7.67
N ASP A 71 41.77 -9.18 -8.51
CA ASP A 71 40.56 -9.55 -9.26
C ASP A 71 39.46 -10.03 -8.32
N THR A 72 38.23 -9.66 -8.67
CA THR A 72 37.02 -9.97 -7.91
C THR A 72 36.10 -10.85 -8.75
N LEU A 73 35.65 -11.96 -8.18
CA LEU A 73 34.64 -12.83 -8.75
C LEU A 73 33.32 -12.60 -8.02
N THR A 74 32.24 -12.33 -8.77
CA THR A 74 30.90 -12.12 -8.23
C THR A 74 30.03 -13.35 -8.50
N PHE A 75 29.24 -13.76 -7.52
CA PHE A 75 28.38 -14.94 -7.60
C PHE A 75 26.92 -14.59 -7.38
N SER A 76 26.05 -15.29 -8.10
CA SER A 76 24.61 -15.19 -7.98
C SER A 76 23.97 -16.58 -8.06
N CYS A 77 22.78 -16.74 -7.51
CA CYS A 77 22.03 -17.99 -7.55
C CYS A 77 20.88 -17.95 -8.55
N SER A 78 20.52 -19.12 -9.07
CA SER A 78 19.33 -19.30 -9.91
C SER A 78 18.05 -19.05 -9.09
N SER A 79 16.96 -18.72 -9.76
CA SER A 79 15.66 -18.47 -9.11
C SER A 79 15.25 -19.63 -8.18
N GLY A 80 14.89 -19.29 -6.95
CA GLY A 80 14.50 -20.26 -5.91
C GLY A 80 15.62 -20.68 -4.95
N TYR A 81 16.87 -20.26 -5.20
CA TYR A 81 18.02 -20.52 -4.33
C TYR A 81 18.55 -19.23 -3.69
N ARG A 82 19.04 -19.34 -2.45
CA ARG A 82 19.73 -18.26 -1.74
C ARG A 82 21.24 -18.52 -1.74
N LEU A 83 22.02 -17.45 -1.87
CA LEU A 83 23.47 -17.52 -1.73
C LEU A 83 23.86 -17.62 -0.24
N GLU A 84 24.61 -18.66 0.09
CA GLU A 84 25.25 -18.89 1.38
C GLU A 84 26.76 -18.68 1.24
N GLY A 85 27.27 -17.65 1.93
CA GLY A 85 28.63 -17.14 1.77
C GLY A 85 28.64 -15.76 1.12
N PRO A 86 29.83 -15.17 0.91
CA PRO A 86 29.96 -13.85 0.30
C PRO A 86 29.58 -13.90 -1.19
N SER A 87 28.89 -12.86 -1.67
CA SER A 87 28.56 -12.67 -3.09
C SER A 87 29.77 -12.30 -3.95
N GLU A 88 30.88 -11.93 -3.32
CA GLU A 88 32.10 -11.51 -3.99
C GLU A 88 33.32 -12.06 -3.25
N ILE A 89 34.27 -12.62 -4.00
CA ILE A 89 35.56 -13.06 -3.46
C ILE A 89 36.70 -12.41 -4.25
N ILE A 90 37.80 -12.10 -3.57
CA ILE A 90 38.93 -11.35 -4.12
C ILE A 90 40.19 -12.23 -4.05
N CYS A 91 41.01 -12.24 -5.11
CA CYS A 91 42.27 -12.96 -5.10
C CYS A 91 43.29 -12.19 -4.26
N LEU A 92 43.64 -12.74 -3.09
CA LEU A 92 44.55 -12.10 -2.14
C LEU A 92 46.00 -12.40 -2.48
N GLY A 93 46.86 -11.41 -2.21
CA GLY A 93 48.29 -11.55 -2.35
C GLY A 93 48.98 -12.22 -1.16
N GLY A 94 50.14 -12.84 -1.39
CA GLY A 94 50.98 -13.43 -0.35
C GLY A 94 52.03 -14.39 -0.92
N GLY A 95 52.71 -15.14 -0.05
CA GLY A 95 53.62 -16.22 -0.45
C GLY A 95 52.92 -17.44 -1.07
N ARG A 96 51.62 -17.63 -0.78
CA ARG A 96 50.71 -18.55 -1.47
C ARG A 96 49.43 -17.78 -1.81
N ARG A 97 48.97 -17.89 -3.05
CA ARG A 97 47.76 -17.22 -3.53
C ARG A 97 46.52 -17.92 -3.00
N VAL A 98 45.60 -17.16 -2.43
CA VAL A 98 44.35 -17.66 -1.85
C VAL A 98 43.23 -16.66 -2.09
N TRP A 99 42.01 -17.17 -2.30
CA TRP A 99 40.81 -16.34 -2.32
C TRP A 99 40.47 -15.85 -0.92
N SER A 100 39.84 -14.66 -0.84
CA SER A 100 39.38 -14.08 0.42
C SER A 100 38.35 -14.92 1.16
N ALA A 101 37.65 -15.82 0.45
CA ALA A 101 36.68 -16.76 0.99
C ALA A 101 36.55 -18.00 0.08
N PRO A 102 36.05 -19.13 0.58
CA PRO A 102 35.73 -20.29 -0.25
C PRO A 102 34.57 -20.01 -1.22
N LEU A 103 34.41 -20.86 -2.24
CA LEU A 103 33.29 -20.80 -3.18
C LEU A 103 31.95 -20.80 -2.43
N PRO A 104 31.08 -19.78 -2.62
CA PRO A 104 29.77 -19.73 -1.97
C PRO A 104 28.85 -20.84 -2.50
N ARG A 105 27.80 -21.17 -1.75
CA ARG A 105 26.84 -22.24 -2.11
C ARG A 105 25.46 -21.64 -2.40
N CYS A 106 24.76 -22.17 -3.39
CA CYS A 106 23.36 -21.86 -3.60
C CYS A 106 22.51 -22.93 -2.93
N VAL A 107 21.74 -22.53 -1.91
CA VAL A 107 20.94 -23.44 -1.08
C VAL A 107 19.45 -23.15 -1.23
N ALA A 108 18.66 -24.20 -1.32
CA ALA A 108 17.21 -24.13 -1.22
C ALA A 108 16.84 -24.10 0.27
N GLU A 109 16.30 -22.97 0.73
CA GLU A 109 16.06 -22.72 2.15
C GLU A 109 14.65 -23.17 2.60
N CYS A 110 14.59 -23.74 3.80
CA CYS A 110 13.34 -24.04 4.49
C CYS A 110 12.66 -22.73 4.91
N GLY A 111 11.42 -22.51 4.46
CA GLY A 111 10.61 -21.38 4.86
C GLY A 111 10.86 -20.07 4.11
N ALA A 112 11.35 -20.17 2.87
CA ALA A 112 11.47 -19.03 1.98
C ALA A 112 10.13 -18.29 1.79
N SER A 113 10.20 -16.97 1.64
CA SER A 113 9.06 -16.09 1.41
C SER A 113 9.15 -15.43 0.04
N ALA A 114 8.10 -15.49 -0.75
CA ALA A 114 8.01 -14.89 -2.08
C ALA A 114 7.02 -13.73 -2.10
N THR A 115 7.50 -12.53 -2.42
CA THR A 115 6.70 -11.30 -2.54
C THR A 115 6.52 -10.82 -3.99
N THR A 116 7.04 -11.59 -4.94
CA THR A 116 7.01 -11.29 -6.38
C THR A 116 5.76 -11.85 -7.05
N ASN A 117 5.37 -11.25 -8.19
CA ASN A 117 4.17 -11.65 -8.95
C ASN A 117 4.27 -13.07 -9.53
N GLU A 118 5.50 -13.57 -9.69
CA GLU A 118 5.88 -14.93 -10.05
C GLU A 118 7.12 -15.32 -9.23
N GLY A 119 7.26 -16.61 -8.91
CA GLY A 119 8.37 -17.09 -8.11
C GLY A 119 8.47 -18.62 -8.09
N ILE A 120 9.59 -19.11 -7.58
CA ILE A 120 9.87 -20.54 -7.42
C ILE A 120 10.18 -20.78 -5.94
N LEU A 121 9.47 -21.72 -5.35
CA LEU A 121 9.75 -22.23 -4.00
C LEU A 121 10.23 -23.68 -4.11
N LEU A 122 11.31 -23.99 -3.42
CA LEU A 122 11.96 -25.29 -3.44
C LEU A 122 11.93 -25.90 -2.04
N SER A 123 11.83 -27.23 -1.96
CA SER A 123 12.06 -27.93 -0.69
C SER A 123 13.50 -27.75 -0.24
N PRO A 124 13.78 -27.93 1.07
CA PRO A 124 15.15 -27.87 1.55
C PRO A 124 16.04 -28.84 0.76
N ASN A 125 17.26 -28.41 0.46
CA ASN A 125 18.28 -29.18 -0.26
C ASN A 125 17.96 -29.58 -1.71
N TYR A 126 16.85 -29.10 -2.32
CA TYR A 126 16.51 -29.42 -3.71
C TYR A 126 17.72 -29.23 -4.66
N PRO A 127 18.01 -30.18 -5.58
CA PRO A 127 17.23 -31.37 -5.94
C PRO A 127 17.57 -32.61 -5.11
N LEU A 128 18.41 -32.48 -4.08
CA LEU A 128 18.74 -33.54 -3.15
C LEU A 128 17.58 -33.80 -2.18
N ASN A 129 17.68 -34.87 -1.40
CA ASN A 129 16.66 -35.24 -0.44
C ASN A 129 16.52 -34.16 0.65
N TYR A 130 15.27 -33.81 0.98
CA TYR A 130 14.97 -33.01 2.15
C TYR A 130 15.27 -33.79 3.44
N ASP A 131 15.57 -33.07 4.51
CA ASP A 131 15.90 -33.64 5.81
C ASP A 131 14.65 -34.18 6.53
N ASN A 132 14.84 -35.21 7.36
CA ASN A 132 13.76 -35.81 8.15
C ASN A 132 13.43 -34.95 9.37
N ASN A 133 12.20 -35.06 9.89
CA ASN A 133 11.74 -34.37 11.11
C ASN A 133 11.84 -32.84 11.03
N HIS A 134 11.74 -32.29 9.82
CA HIS A 134 11.73 -30.85 9.58
C HIS A 134 10.33 -30.37 9.22
N GLU A 135 9.95 -29.21 9.76
CA GLU A 135 8.72 -28.49 9.43
C GLU A 135 9.08 -27.19 8.72
N CYS A 136 8.70 -27.08 7.45
CA CYS A 136 8.97 -25.88 6.65
C CYS A 136 7.68 -25.13 6.36
N ILE A 137 7.70 -23.82 6.62
CA ILE A 137 6.57 -22.91 6.40
C ILE A 137 6.99 -21.86 5.37
N TYR A 138 6.53 -22.02 4.14
CA TYR A 138 6.76 -21.04 3.08
C TYR A 138 5.62 -20.03 3.06
N SER A 139 5.94 -18.78 2.75
CA SER A 139 4.92 -17.73 2.60
C SER A 139 4.93 -17.15 1.19
N ILE A 140 3.75 -16.95 0.63
CA ILE A 140 3.56 -16.26 -0.65
C ILE A 140 2.68 -15.05 -0.40
N GLN A 141 3.17 -13.89 -0.81
CA GLN A 141 2.43 -12.63 -0.77
C GLN A 141 2.34 -12.05 -2.18
N VAL A 142 1.12 -11.79 -2.61
CA VAL A 142 0.83 -11.13 -3.90
C VAL A 142 0.05 -9.85 -3.65
N GLN A 143 -0.03 -9.00 -4.67
CA GLN A 143 -0.79 -7.75 -4.61
C GLN A 143 -2.29 -7.99 -4.36
N ALA A 144 -2.95 -6.99 -3.75
CA ALA A 144 -4.39 -7.01 -3.52
C ALA A 144 -5.19 -7.25 -4.80
N GLY A 145 -6.22 -8.10 -4.73
CA GLY A 145 -7.07 -8.47 -5.87
C GLY A 145 -6.50 -9.53 -6.84
N LYS A 146 -5.29 -10.04 -6.61
CA LYS A 146 -4.71 -11.15 -7.41
C LYS A 146 -4.86 -12.49 -6.69
N GLY A 147 -5.20 -13.53 -7.46
CA GLY A 147 -5.21 -14.92 -7.01
C GLY A 147 -3.84 -15.56 -7.18
N ILE A 148 -3.55 -16.61 -6.39
CA ILE A 148 -2.30 -17.37 -6.49
C ILE A 148 -2.61 -18.70 -7.19
N ASN A 149 -2.05 -18.93 -8.38
CA ASN A 149 -2.07 -20.24 -9.02
C ASN A 149 -0.78 -20.99 -8.65
N ILE A 150 -0.94 -22.19 -8.09
CA ILE A 150 0.17 -23.07 -7.72
C ILE A 150 0.21 -24.24 -8.68
N SER A 151 1.27 -24.34 -9.48
CA SER A 151 1.48 -25.48 -10.37
C SER A 151 2.77 -26.19 -10.01
N ALA A 152 2.75 -27.52 -9.86
CA ALA A 152 3.97 -28.30 -9.66
C ALA A 152 4.52 -28.79 -11.01
N ARG A 153 5.84 -28.75 -11.25
CA ARG A 153 6.42 -29.51 -12.37
C ARG A 153 6.75 -30.94 -11.98
N THR A 154 7.16 -31.17 -10.73
CA THR A 154 7.31 -32.51 -10.19
C THR A 154 6.90 -32.50 -8.72
N PHE A 155 6.42 -33.63 -8.20
CA PHE A 155 5.89 -33.71 -6.85
C PHE A 155 6.03 -35.13 -6.34
N HIS A 156 7.04 -35.36 -5.49
CA HIS A 156 7.25 -36.65 -4.87
C HIS A 156 7.40 -36.45 -3.35
N LEU A 157 6.58 -37.14 -2.58
CA LEU A 157 6.58 -37.11 -1.13
C LEU A 157 6.49 -38.54 -0.62
N ALA A 158 7.10 -38.81 0.53
CA ALA A 158 6.84 -40.06 1.23
C ALA A 158 5.36 -40.12 1.66
N GLN A 159 4.82 -41.32 1.78
CA GLN A 159 3.38 -41.55 1.98
C GLN A 159 2.82 -40.98 3.30
N ALA A 160 3.70 -40.68 4.26
CA ALA A 160 3.37 -40.05 5.55
C ALA A 160 3.71 -38.55 5.60
N ASP A 161 4.31 -38.00 4.55
CA ASP A 161 4.74 -36.60 4.49
C ASP A 161 3.67 -35.76 3.78
N VAL A 162 3.43 -34.55 4.27
CA VAL A 162 2.30 -33.73 3.80
C VAL A 162 2.74 -32.31 3.48
N LEU A 163 2.42 -31.85 2.27
CA LEU A 163 2.38 -30.43 1.90
C LEU A 163 0.94 -29.91 2.08
N LYS A 164 0.71 -29.12 3.12
CA LYS A 164 -0.58 -28.44 3.36
C LYS A 164 -0.54 -27.05 2.75
N VAL A 165 -1.58 -26.70 1.98
CA VAL A 165 -1.75 -25.35 1.42
C VAL A 165 -2.88 -24.67 2.20
N CYS A 166 -2.53 -23.64 2.98
CA CYS A 166 -3.47 -22.92 3.85
C CYS A 166 -3.59 -21.46 3.41
N TRP A 167 -4.82 -21.02 3.15
CA TRP A 167 -5.15 -19.60 2.96
C TRP A 167 -5.46 -18.97 4.32
N ILE A 168 -4.71 -17.94 4.70
CA ILE A 168 -5.00 -17.17 5.93
C ILE A 168 -5.50 -15.78 5.51
N LEU A 169 -6.73 -15.45 5.90
CA LEU A 169 -7.42 -14.18 5.61
C LEU A 169 -6.74 -12.95 6.25
N VAL A 170 -5.87 -13.16 7.23
CA VAL A 170 -5.13 -12.09 7.90
C VAL A 170 -3.91 -11.71 7.03
N GLY A 171 -4.12 -10.84 6.05
CA GLY A 171 -3.04 -10.18 5.29
C GLY A 171 -2.72 -10.73 3.89
N MET A 172 -3.63 -11.46 3.23
CA MET A 172 -3.39 -12.05 1.90
C MET A 172 -2.12 -12.93 1.83
N HIS A 173 -1.86 -13.68 2.90
CA HIS A 173 -0.73 -14.60 2.95
C HIS A 173 -1.21 -16.03 2.72
N LEU A 174 -0.63 -16.69 1.72
CA LEU A 174 -0.77 -18.13 1.52
C LEU A 174 0.44 -18.83 2.15
N PHE A 175 0.17 -19.77 3.05
CA PHE A 175 1.20 -20.56 3.70
C PHE A 175 1.21 -21.98 3.14
N LEU A 176 2.39 -22.47 2.77
CA LEU A 176 2.61 -23.87 2.50
C LEU A 176 3.37 -24.49 3.65
N LYS A 177 2.80 -25.54 4.26
CA LYS A 177 3.37 -26.23 5.41
C LYS A 177 3.77 -27.65 5.02
N ILE A 178 5.05 -27.99 5.16
CA ILE A 178 5.58 -29.34 4.91
C ILE A 178 5.88 -29.99 6.25
N GLY A 179 5.38 -31.21 6.47
CA GLY A 179 5.84 -32.08 7.56
C GLY A 179 6.39 -33.37 6.99
N ALA A 180 7.63 -33.71 7.32
CA ALA A 180 8.33 -34.89 6.80
C ALA A 180 8.89 -35.80 7.91
N ILE A 181 8.72 -37.12 7.80
CA ILE A 181 9.16 -38.12 8.79
C ILE A 181 10.16 -39.16 8.25
N ASN A 182 10.33 -39.35 6.93
CA ASN A 182 11.48 -40.08 6.33
C ASN A 182 11.60 -39.92 4.78
N GLN A 183 12.78 -39.47 4.32
CA GLN A 183 13.43 -39.37 2.99
C GLN A 183 12.61 -39.30 1.65
N VAL A 184 12.87 -38.19 0.90
CA VAL A 184 12.95 -37.97 -0.59
C VAL A 184 11.81 -37.19 -1.32
N ILE A 185 12.17 -36.01 -1.93
CA ILE A 185 11.83 -35.62 -3.33
C ILE A 185 10.70 -34.59 -3.67
N ILE A 186 10.49 -33.42 -3.03
CA ILE A 186 9.50 -32.43 -3.55
C ILE A 186 10.13 -31.50 -4.58
N ASN A 187 9.82 -31.69 -5.87
CA ASN A 187 10.56 -30.96 -6.88
C ASN A 187 9.71 -30.04 -7.79
N TYR A 188 9.56 -28.77 -7.40
CA TYR A 188 9.22 -27.61 -8.26
C TYR A 188 7.75 -27.17 -8.21
N PHE A 189 7.51 -25.93 -7.78
CA PHE A 189 6.28 -25.18 -8.05
C PHE A 189 6.56 -23.92 -8.89
N LYS A 190 5.86 -23.75 -10.02
CA LYS A 190 5.75 -22.46 -10.72
C LYS A 190 4.46 -21.78 -10.27
N LEU A 191 4.64 -20.59 -9.72
CA LEU A 191 3.55 -19.74 -9.25
C LEU A 191 3.25 -18.68 -10.31
N THR A 192 2.00 -18.58 -10.71
CA THR A 192 1.53 -17.48 -11.57
C THR A 192 0.35 -16.82 -10.89
N SER A 193 0.40 -15.51 -10.69
CA SER A 193 -0.79 -14.79 -10.24
C SER A 193 -1.79 -14.66 -11.39
N PHE A 194 -3.08 -14.73 -11.07
CA PHE A 194 -4.15 -14.46 -12.05
C PHE A 194 -5.14 -13.47 -11.45
N GLU A 195 -5.91 -12.81 -12.32
CA GLU A 195 -6.88 -11.82 -11.88
C GLU A 195 -8.12 -12.52 -11.35
N LEU A 196 -8.46 -12.31 -10.07
CA LEU A 196 -9.73 -12.79 -9.53
C LEU A 196 -10.86 -11.98 -10.16
N SER A 197 -11.98 -12.63 -10.45
CA SER A 197 -13.21 -11.96 -10.87
C SER A 197 -13.54 -10.85 -9.86
N HIS A 198 -13.65 -9.62 -10.33
CA HIS A 198 -13.92 -8.46 -9.49
C HIS A 198 -15.43 -8.19 -9.45
N CYS A 199 -15.90 -7.55 -8.38
CA CYS A 199 -17.20 -6.90 -8.43
C CYS A 199 -17.11 -5.74 -9.43
N GLU A 200 -18.14 -5.54 -10.25
CA GLU A 200 -18.21 -4.35 -11.11
C GLU A 200 -18.25 -3.08 -10.25
N ASP A 201 -17.72 -1.97 -10.76
CA ASP A 201 -17.81 -0.69 -10.06
C ASP A 201 -19.28 -0.28 -9.95
N PRO A 202 -19.86 -0.22 -8.73
CA PRO A 202 -21.24 0.21 -8.57
C PRO A 202 -21.41 1.70 -8.87
N GLY A 203 -20.31 2.46 -8.98
CA GLY A 203 -20.32 3.89 -9.25
C GLY A 203 -20.53 4.72 -7.99
N VAL A 204 -21.01 5.94 -8.17
CA VAL A 204 -21.25 6.92 -7.10
C VAL A 204 -22.72 7.32 -7.14
N PRO A 205 -23.43 7.33 -5.99
CA PRO A 205 -24.82 7.79 -5.95
C PRO A 205 -24.90 9.25 -6.41
N GLN A 206 -25.98 9.57 -7.12
CA GLN A 206 -26.24 10.95 -7.51
C GLN A 206 -26.36 11.82 -6.26
N PHE A 207 -25.65 12.95 -6.23
CA PHE A 207 -25.55 13.82 -5.05
C PHE A 207 -24.93 13.17 -3.81
N GLY A 208 -24.14 12.11 -3.98
CA GLY A 208 -23.29 11.58 -2.92
C GLY A 208 -21.85 11.38 -3.37
N TYR A 209 -21.09 10.72 -2.51
CA TYR A 209 -19.66 10.47 -2.68
C TYR A 209 -19.25 9.17 -1.98
N LYS A 210 -18.11 8.60 -2.41
CA LYS A 210 -17.45 7.49 -1.71
C LYS A 210 -16.63 8.07 -0.55
N ILE A 211 -16.97 7.69 0.68
CA ILE A 211 -16.17 8.02 1.88
C ILE A 211 -14.89 7.19 1.88
N SER A 212 -14.99 5.91 1.53
CA SER A 212 -13.86 5.00 1.38
C SER A 212 -14.13 3.96 0.31
N ASP A 213 -13.08 3.57 -0.40
CA ASP A 213 -13.12 2.52 -1.42
C ASP A 213 -11.89 1.63 -1.24
N GLN A 214 -12.11 0.39 -0.79
CA GLN A 214 -11.04 -0.59 -0.57
C GLN A 214 -10.71 -1.39 -1.85
N GLY A 215 -11.24 -0.99 -3.01
CA GLY A 215 -11.17 -1.74 -4.26
C GLY A 215 -12.35 -2.71 -4.41
N HIS A 216 -12.36 -3.49 -5.50
CA HIS A 216 -13.53 -4.30 -5.90
C HIS A 216 -13.23 -5.81 -5.89
N PHE A 217 -12.35 -6.27 -5.00
CA PHE A 217 -12.04 -7.69 -4.83
C PHE A 217 -12.87 -8.33 -3.71
N ALA A 218 -12.96 -9.66 -3.70
CA ALA A 218 -13.82 -10.36 -2.75
C ALA A 218 -13.48 -9.98 -1.28
N GLY A 219 -14.51 -9.60 -0.53
CA GLY A 219 -14.40 -9.14 0.85
C GLY A 219 -14.08 -7.65 1.03
N SER A 220 -13.78 -6.90 -0.05
CA SER A 220 -13.60 -5.45 0.02
C SER A 220 -14.92 -4.75 0.36
N THR A 221 -14.81 -3.53 0.90
CA THR A 221 -15.95 -2.69 1.23
C THR A 221 -15.84 -1.30 0.64
N ILE A 222 -17.00 -0.71 0.32
CA ILE A 222 -17.15 0.69 -0.07
C ILE A 222 -18.13 1.35 0.89
N ILE A 223 -17.77 2.52 1.41
CA ILE A 223 -18.64 3.32 2.27
C ILE A 223 -19.07 4.56 1.52
N TYR A 224 -20.38 4.83 1.53
CA TYR A 224 -20.99 5.98 0.86
C TYR A 224 -21.48 7.03 1.83
N GLY A 225 -21.42 8.29 1.38
CA GLY A 225 -22.00 9.45 2.04
C GLY A 225 -22.78 10.30 1.04
N CYS A 226 -23.62 11.19 1.56
CA CYS A 226 -24.42 12.11 0.76
C CYS A 226 -23.98 13.56 0.95
N ASN A 227 -24.19 14.37 -0.08
CA ASN A 227 -23.94 15.81 0.00
C ASN A 227 -24.88 16.46 1.04
N PRO A 228 -24.50 17.62 1.61
CA PRO A 228 -25.33 18.31 2.60
C PRO A 228 -26.77 18.53 2.11
N GLY A 229 -27.74 18.16 2.93
CA GLY A 229 -29.17 18.27 2.63
C GLY A 229 -29.79 17.08 1.91
N TYR A 230 -29.00 16.07 1.55
CA TYR A 230 -29.49 14.78 1.08
C TYR A 230 -29.31 13.71 2.17
N THR A 231 -30.29 12.80 2.24
CA THR A 231 -30.30 11.65 3.15
C THR A 231 -29.97 10.38 2.38
N LEU A 232 -29.14 9.52 2.96
CA LEU A 232 -28.75 8.25 2.35
C LEU A 232 -29.85 7.20 2.54
N HIS A 233 -30.32 6.63 1.44
CA HIS A 233 -31.27 5.53 1.37
C HIS A 233 -30.60 4.26 0.87
N GLY A 234 -30.82 3.16 1.59
CA GLY A 234 -30.14 1.90 1.36
C GLY A 234 -28.95 1.69 2.29
N SER A 235 -28.06 0.76 1.94
CA SER A 235 -26.89 0.46 2.75
C SER A 235 -25.79 1.50 2.49
N SER A 236 -25.29 2.13 3.56
CA SER A 236 -24.11 3.00 3.47
C SER A 236 -22.82 2.21 3.28
N LEU A 237 -22.83 0.90 3.52
CA LEU A 237 -21.70 -0.01 3.38
C LEU A 237 -22.05 -1.12 2.39
N LEU A 238 -21.34 -1.18 1.27
CA LEU A 238 -21.42 -2.27 0.31
C LEU A 238 -20.22 -3.20 0.50
N LYS A 239 -20.44 -4.50 0.48
CA LYS A 239 -19.42 -5.53 0.60
C LYS A 239 -19.41 -6.47 -0.60
N CYS A 240 -18.26 -6.64 -1.23
CA CYS A 240 -18.12 -7.54 -2.39
C CYS A 240 -18.17 -9.00 -1.89
N MET A 241 -19.20 -9.75 -2.31
CA MET A 241 -19.48 -11.09 -1.77
C MET A 241 -18.43 -12.13 -2.22
N THR A 242 -18.14 -13.08 -1.34
CA THR A 242 -17.21 -14.20 -1.58
C THR A 242 -18.01 -15.42 -2.08
N GLY A 243 -18.22 -15.54 -3.39
CA GLY A 243 -18.95 -16.65 -4.02
C GLY A 243 -18.66 -16.84 -5.51
N GLU A 244 -19.35 -17.77 -6.16
CA GLU A 244 -19.21 -18.06 -7.61
C GLU A 244 -19.66 -16.88 -8.49
N ARG A 245 -20.67 -16.11 -8.07
CA ARG A 245 -21.05 -14.83 -8.67
C ARG A 245 -20.45 -13.69 -7.84
N ARG A 246 -19.76 -12.78 -8.53
CA ARG A 246 -19.15 -11.59 -7.91
C ARG A 246 -20.14 -10.44 -8.00
N THR A 247 -20.88 -10.25 -6.92
CA THR A 247 -21.87 -9.18 -6.79
C THR A 247 -21.71 -8.50 -5.43
N TRP A 248 -22.09 -7.24 -5.37
CA TRP A 248 -22.27 -6.53 -4.11
C TRP A 248 -23.46 -7.12 -3.34
N ASP A 249 -23.38 -7.09 -2.02
CA ASP A 249 -24.45 -7.53 -1.11
C ASP A 249 -25.72 -6.67 -1.22
N TYR A 250 -25.54 -5.37 -1.49
CA TYR A 250 -26.61 -4.41 -1.74
C TYR A 250 -26.37 -3.63 -3.04
N PRO A 251 -27.44 -3.11 -3.68
CA PRO A 251 -27.30 -2.18 -4.79
C PRO A 251 -26.71 -0.84 -4.34
N LEU A 252 -26.26 -0.03 -5.29
CA LEU A 252 -25.82 1.34 -5.04
C LEU A 252 -26.92 2.11 -4.28
N PRO A 253 -26.61 2.75 -3.13
CA PRO A 253 -27.58 3.53 -2.38
C PRO A 253 -28.02 4.77 -3.18
N SER A 254 -29.07 5.44 -2.71
CA SER A 254 -29.52 6.73 -3.27
C SER A 254 -29.38 7.84 -2.25
N CYS A 255 -29.06 9.05 -2.70
CA CYS A 255 -29.08 10.25 -1.87
C CYS A 255 -30.28 11.09 -2.28
N ILE A 256 -31.26 11.24 -1.39
CA ILE A 256 -32.53 11.92 -1.71
C ILE A 256 -32.77 13.11 -0.77
N ALA A 257 -33.37 14.17 -1.30
CA ALA A 257 -33.87 15.28 -0.52
C ALA A 257 -35.24 14.91 0.07
N GLU A 258 -35.32 14.82 1.40
CA GLU A 258 -36.53 14.40 2.10
C GLU A 258 -37.63 15.47 2.11
N CYS A 259 -38.88 15.04 2.00
CA CYS A 259 -40.04 15.89 2.24
C CYS A 259 -40.29 16.03 3.75
N GLY A 260 -39.54 16.95 4.37
CA GLY A 260 -39.61 17.23 5.79
C GLY A 260 -38.49 16.60 6.62
N GLY A 261 -38.54 16.81 7.93
CA GLY A 261 -37.55 16.29 8.87
C GLY A 261 -37.45 17.12 10.16
N ARG A 262 -36.67 16.64 11.12
CA ARG A 262 -36.40 17.36 12.37
C ARG A 262 -34.91 17.42 12.63
N PHE A 263 -34.41 18.64 12.79
CA PHE A 263 -33.05 18.94 13.23
C PHE A 263 -33.14 19.32 14.71
N LYS A 264 -32.37 18.65 15.57
CA LYS A 264 -32.28 18.93 16.99
C LYS A 264 -30.82 19.01 17.44
N GLY A 265 -30.38 20.22 17.77
CA GLY A 265 -29.04 20.51 18.29
C GLY A 265 -27.98 20.73 17.21
N GLU A 266 -28.30 20.61 15.92
CA GLU A 266 -27.37 20.94 14.84
C GLU A 266 -27.20 22.46 14.72
N SER A 267 -25.95 22.93 14.78
CA SER A 267 -25.60 24.35 14.62
C SER A 267 -25.55 24.81 13.16
N LEU A 268 -25.54 23.88 12.21
CA LEU A 268 -25.50 24.13 10.77
C LEU A 268 -26.16 22.97 10.04
N GLY A 269 -26.94 23.26 9.01
CA GLY A 269 -27.46 22.23 8.12
C GLY A 269 -28.03 22.79 6.82
N ARG A 270 -28.46 21.89 5.94
CA ARG A 270 -29.01 22.23 4.63
C ARG A 270 -30.35 21.53 4.44
N ILE A 271 -31.33 22.29 3.98
CA ILE A 271 -32.67 21.83 3.64
C ILE A 271 -32.86 22.02 2.14
N LEU A 272 -33.34 20.98 1.48
CA LEU A 272 -33.61 20.97 0.05
C LEU A 272 -35.08 20.62 -0.17
N SER A 273 -35.71 21.21 -1.18
CA SER A 273 -37.00 20.71 -1.63
C SER A 273 -36.85 19.27 -2.19
N PRO A 274 -37.87 18.42 -2.07
CA PRO A 274 -37.83 17.08 -2.66
C PRO A 274 -37.48 17.13 -4.15
N GLY A 275 -36.59 16.25 -4.60
CA GLY A 275 -36.14 16.18 -5.98
C GLY A 275 -35.10 17.23 -6.41
N TYR A 276 -34.80 18.25 -5.60
CA TYR A 276 -33.81 19.30 -5.94
C TYR A 276 -32.49 18.68 -6.43
N PRO A 277 -31.88 19.20 -7.52
CA PRO A 277 -32.21 20.38 -8.31
C PRO A 277 -33.22 20.13 -9.45
N PHE A 278 -33.83 18.94 -9.50
CA PHE A 278 -34.92 18.63 -10.43
C PHE A 278 -36.25 19.14 -9.88
N PRO A 279 -37.29 19.20 -10.74
CA PRO A 279 -38.58 19.69 -10.30
C PRO A 279 -39.15 18.89 -9.13
N TYR A 280 -39.70 19.59 -8.14
CA TYR A 280 -40.40 18.95 -7.01
C TYR A 280 -41.73 18.34 -7.45
N ASP A 281 -42.27 17.40 -6.66
CA ASP A 281 -43.58 16.81 -6.95
C ASP A 281 -44.74 17.78 -6.63
N ASN A 282 -45.87 17.57 -7.29
CA ASN A 282 -47.12 18.27 -7.01
C ASN A 282 -47.84 17.63 -5.80
N ASN A 283 -48.71 18.38 -5.14
CA ASN A 283 -49.51 17.98 -3.97
C ASN A 283 -48.66 17.57 -2.76
N LEU A 284 -47.49 18.17 -2.60
CA LEU A 284 -46.63 17.96 -1.46
C LEU A 284 -47.07 18.82 -0.28
N ARG A 285 -46.84 18.31 0.92
CA ARG A 285 -46.90 19.06 2.18
C ARG A 285 -45.72 18.65 3.03
N CYS A 286 -44.59 19.32 2.82
CA CYS A 286 -43.35 19.03 3.53
C CYS A 286 -43.20 19.93 4.74
N MET A 287 -42.68 19.38 5.85
CA MET A 287 -42.54 20.08 7.13
C MET A 287 -41.16 19.82 7.71
N TRP A 288 -40.36 20.87 7.88
CA TRP A 288 -39.06 20.81 8.56
C TRP A 288 -39.11 21.60 9.87
N ILE A 289 -38.59 20.99 10.94
CA ILE A 289 -38.50 21.63 12.26
C ILE A 289 -37.03 21.71 12.63
N ILE A 290 -36.55 22.93 12.88
CA ILE A 290 -35.17 23.18 13.34
C ILE A 290 -35.26 23.62 14.79
N GLU A 291 -34.64 22.87 15.69
CA GLU A 291 -34.55 23.15 17.13
C GLU A 291 -33.06 23.30 17.49
N VAL A 292 -32.62 24.53 17.73
CA VAL A 292 -31.27 24.83 18.21
C VAL A 292 -31.24 24.99 19.72
N ASP A 293 -30.03 24.96 20.29
CA ASP A 293 -29.84 25.10 21.74
C ASP A 293 -30.51 26.39 22.29
N PRO A 294 -31.12 26.33 23.49
CA PRO A 294 -31.71 27.50 24.12
C PRO A 294 -30.72 28.67 24.25
N GLY A 295 -31.17 29.88 23.89
CA GLY A 295 -30.32 31.08 23.85
C GLY A 295 -29.69 31.36 22.48
N ASN A 296 -29.83 30.43 21.53
CA ASN A 296 -29.50 30.66 20.12
C ASN A 296 -30.76 30.95 19.29
N ILE A 297 -30.58 31.68 18.19
CA ILE A 297 -31.58 31.86 17.13
C ILE A 297 -31.15 31.13 15.86
N VAL A 298 -32.10 30.85 15.00
CA VAL A 298 -31.89 30.24 13.69
C VAL A 298 -31.80 31.33 12.62
N SER A 299 -30.75 31.27 11.83
CA SER A 299 -30.53 32.12 10.66
C SER A 299 -30.65 31.28 9.41
N LEU A 300 -31.64 31.58 8.56
CA LEU A 300 -31.87 30.94 7.27
C LEU A 300 -31.29 31.79 6.15
N GLN A 301 -30.54 31.14 5.25
CA GLN A 301 -30.00 31.74 4.05
C GLN A 301 -30.45 30.92 2.84
N PHE A 302 -31.12 31.58 1.90
CA PHE A 302 -31.53 30.96 0.65
C PHE A 302 -30.35 30.94 -0.33
N LEU A 303 -30.02 29.74 -0.82
CA LEU A 303 -28.98 29.51 -1.82
C LEU A 303 -29.56 29.42 -3.23
N ALA A 304 -30.76 28.86 -3.34
CA ALA A 304 -31.56 28.79 -4.55
C ALA A 304 -33.04 28.81 -4.19
N PHE A 305 -33.88 29.41 -5.04
CA PHE A 305 -35.32 29.46 -4.84
C PHE A 305 -36.04 29.68 -6.18
N ASP A 306 -36.85 28.70 -6.58
CA ASP A 306 -37.63 28.68 -7.80
C ASP A 306 -38.87 27.80 -7.58
N THR A 307 -40.00 28.44 -7.29
CA THR A 307 -41.30 27.82 -7.02
C THR A 307 -42.36 28.47 -7.92
N GLU A 308 -43.51 27.82 -8.11
CA GLU A 308 -44.61 28.47 -8.82
C GLU A 308 -45.12 29.68 -8.04
N ALA A 309 -45.16 30.84 -8.70
CA ALA A 309 -45.62 32.06 -8.07
C ALA A 309 -47.09 31.95 -7.63
N SER A 310 -47.37 32.31 -6.39
CA SER A 310 -48.71 32.34 -5.77
C SER A 310 -49.46 31.01 -5.59
N HIS A 311 -48.91 29.89 -6.04
CA HIS A 311 -49.55 28.56 -5.94
C HIS A 311 -48.74 27.63 -5.03
N ASP A 312 -47.43 27.54 -5.26
CA ASP A 312 -46.52 26.76 -4.41
C ASP A 312 -45.87 27.67 -3.38
N ILE A 313 -46.16 27.41 -2.10
CA ILE A 313 -45.89 28.39 -1.03
C ILE A 313 -44.97 27.78 0.01
N LEU A 314 -43.84 28.46 0.25
CA LEU A 314 -42.97 28.23 1.38
C LEU A 314 -43.31 29.19 2.53
N ARG A 315 -43.68 28.64 3.68
CA ARG A 315 -43.96 29.39 4.91
C ARG A 315 -42.90 29.09 5.96
N VAL A 316 -42.47 30.14 6.65
CA VAL A 316 -41.49 30.07 7.73
C VAL A 316 -42.10 30.69 8.98
N TRP A 317 -42.19 29.93 10.07
CA TRP A 317 -42.69 30.39 11.37
C TRP A 317 -41.56 30.48 12.41
N ASP A 318 -41.65 31.48 13.27
CA ASP A 318 -40.82 31.66 14.45
C ASP A 318 -41.37 30.79 15.59
N GLY A 319 -41.07 29.50 15.54
CA GLY A 319 -41.58 28.49 16.46
C GLY A 319 -42.65 27.58 15.84
N PRO A 320 -43.47 26.93 16.67
CA PRO A 320 -44.57 26.07 16.21
C PRO A 320 -45.65 26.86 15.45
N PRO A 321 -46.24 26.33 14.36
CA PRO A 321 -47.25 27.02 13.56
C PRO A 321 -48.50 27.43 14.37
N GLU A 322 -48.81 26.72 15.45
CA GLU A 322 -49.96 26.98 16.32
C GLU A 322 -49.89 28.34 17.04
N ASN A 323 -48.69 28.91 17.15
CA ASN A 323 -48.49 30.23 17.76
C ASN A 323 -48.76 31.39 16.78
N ASP A 324 -49.01 31.08 15.50
CA ASP A 324 -49.31 32.04 14.42
C ASP A 324 -48.25 33.16 14.23
N MET A 325 -47.00 32.87 14.62
CA MET A 325 -45.85 33.77 14.45
C MET A 325 -45.17 33.57 13.09
N LEU A 326 -45.87 33.91 12.01
CA LEU A 326 -45.36 33.79 10.65
C LEU A 326 -44.28 34.84 10.36
N LEU A 327 -43.05 34.40 10.05
CA LEU A 327 -41.95 35.28 9.65
C LEU A 327 -42.06 35.68 8.18
N LYS A 328 -42.36 34.72 7.33
CA LYS A 328 -42.43 34.95 5.89
C LYS A 328 -43.29 33.92 5.18
N GLU A 329 -44.01 34.40 4.16
CA GLU A 329 -44.62 33.60 3.11
C GLU A 329 -43.95 33.97 1.78
N ILE A 330 -43.49 32.97 1.03
CA ILE A 330 -42.64 33.15 -0.15
C ILE A 330 -43.11 32.22 -1.28
N SER A 331 -43.17 32.74 -2.50
CA SER A 331 -43.38 31.98 -3.73
C SER A 331 -42.69 32.67 -4.92
N GLY A 332 -42.58 31.99 -6.06
CA GLY A 332 -41.96 32.50 -7.28
C GLY A 332 -40.46 32.18 -7.41
N SER A 333 -39.76 32.91 -8.27
CA SER A 333 -38.36 32.64 -8.64
C SER A 333 -37.37 33.73 -8.20
N LEU A 334 -37.81 34.70 -7.41
CA LEU A 334 -36.93 35.70 -6.83
C LEU A 334 -36.25 35.12 -5.59
N LEU A 335 -34.92 35.15 -5.54
CA LEU A 335 -34.17 34.67 -4.39
C LEU A 335 -34.48 35.54 -3.15
N PRO A 336 -35.03 34.96 -2.06
CA PRO A 336 -35.39 35.74 -0.88
C PRO A 336 -34.17 36.21 -0.09
N GLU A 337 -34.34 37.33 0.63
CA GLU A 337 -33.38 37.75 1.64
C GLU A 337 -33.34 36.76 2.82
N GLY A 338 -32.23 36.75 3.56
CA GLY A 338 -32.07 35.88 4.72
C GLY A 338 -33.10 36.17 5.81
N ILE A 339 -33.53 35.12 6.51
CA ILE A 339 -34.52 35.20 7.59
C ILE A 339 -33.83 34.88 8.91
N HIS A 340 -34.12 35.68 9.94
CA HIS A 340 -33.64 35.45 11.30
C HIS A 340 -34.83 35.23 12.24
N SER A 341 -34.78 34.16 13.01
CA SER A 341 -35.78 33.88 14.05
C SER A 341 -35.49 34.68 15.32
N THR A 342 -36.48 34.78 16.20
CA THR A 342 -36.32 35.30 17.57
C THR A 342 -36.36 34.18 18.60
N LEU A 343 -36.97 33.04 18.26
CA LEU A 343 -36.98 31.82 19.07
C LEU A 343 -35.88 30.84 18.63
N ASN A 344 -35.63 29.84 19.48
CA ASN A 344 -34.71 28.74 19.21
C ASN A 344 -35.32 27.61 18.36
N ILE A 345 -36.58 27.76 17.93
CA ILE A 345 -37.30 26.81 17.09
C ILE A 345 -37.79 27.54 15.84
N VAL A 346 -37.59 26.95 14.67
CA VAL A 346 -38.17 27.41 13.40
C VAL A 346 -38.89 26.25 12.72
N THR A 347 -40.11 26.51 12.25
CA THR A 347 -40.85 25.57 11.42
C THR A 347 -40.89 26.09 9.99
N ILE A 348 -40.62 25.22 9.03
CA ILE A 348 -40.69 25.52 7.59
C ILE A 348 -41.69 24.55 6.98
N GLN A 349 -42.67 25.06 6.25
CA GLN A 349 -43.66 24.26 5.52
C GLN A 349 -43.63 24.65 4.05
N PHE A 350 -43.63 23.64 3.20
CA PHE A 350 -43.77 23.80 1.76
C PHE A 350 -45.02 23.04 1.31
N ASP A 351 -46.01 23.77 0.82
CA ASP A 351 -47.19 23.19 0.17
C ASP A 351 -47.11 23.45 -1.32
N THR A 352 -47.35 22.40 -2.13
CA THR A 352 -47.48 22.51 -3.58
C THR A 352 -48.90 22.17 -4.03
N ASP A 353 -49.35 22.80 -5.11
CA ASP A 353 -50.66 22.52 -5.68
C ASP A 353 -50.63 21.28 -6.61
N PHE A 354 -51.66 21.08 -7.44
CA PHE A 354 -51.73 19.90 -8.32
C PHE A 354 -51.02 20.07 -9.68
N TYR A 355 -50.47 21.25 -10.01
CA TYR A 355 -50.01 21.59 -11.34
C TYR A 355 -48.80 22.55 -11.34
N ILE A 356 -47.83 22.31 -12.24
CA ILE A 356 -46.58 23.09 -12.40
C ILE A 356 -45.59 22.95 -11.24
N SER A 357 -44.58 22.13 -11.50
CA SER A 357 -43.39 22.03 -10.66
C SER A 357 -42.23 22.87 -11.20
N LYS A 358 -41.42 23.45 -10.30
CA LYS A 358 -40.18 24.19 -10.59
C LYS A 358 -38.99 23.54 -9.90
N SER A 359 -37.77 24.06 -10.13
CA SER A 359 -36.54 23.44 -9.62
C SER A 359 -36.43 23.41 -8.08
N GLY A 360 -37.25 24.18 -7.38
CA GLY A 360 -37.39 24.15 -5.93
C GLY A 360 -36.42 25.06 -5.21
N PHE A 361 -35.95 24.65 -4.04
CA PHE A 361 -35.12 25.50 -3.19
C PHE A 361 -34.03 24.75 -2.44
N ALA A 362 -33.00 25.51 -2.08
CA ALA A 362 -31.94 25.09 -1.18
C ALA A 362 -31.73 26.16 -0.11
N ILE A 363 -31.89 25.78 1.15
CA ILE A 363 -31.78 26.65 2.32
C ILE A 363 -30.65 26.16 3.21
N GLN A 364 -29.74 27.05 3.56
CA GLN A 364 -28.74 26.83 4.59
C GLN A 364 -29.25 27.42 5.90
N PHE A 365 -29.31 26.62 6.96
CA PHE A 365 -29.59 27.14 8.30
C PHE A 365 -28.33 27.12 9.15
N SER A 366 -28.24 28.08 10.08
CA SER A 366 -27.16 28.17 11.08
C SER A 366 -27.70 28.71 12.40
N SER A 367 -27.15 28.24 13.52
CA SER A 367 -27.42 28.79 14.84
C SER A 367 -26.55 30.02 15.11
N LYS A 368 -27.14 31.09 15.65
CA LYS A 368 -26.42 32.28 16.12
C LYS A 368 -26.72 32.53 17.59
N LEU A 369 -25.68 32.80 18.38
CA LEU A 369 -25.82 33.22 19.78
C LEU A 369 -26.47 34.60 19.88
N ILE A 370 -27.45 34.74 20.78
CA ILE A 370 -27.97 36.06 21.15
C ILE A 370 -26.98 36.68 22.14
N TYR A 371 -26.18 37.66 21.70
CA TYR A 371 -25.47 38.52 22.64
C TYR A 371 -26.45 39.54 23.23
N THR A 372 -26.81 39.40 24.50
CA THR A 372 -27.37 40.53 25.24
C THR A 372 -26.23 41.50 25.50
N CYS A 373 -26.29 42.73 24.97
CA CYS A 373 -25.40 43.80 25.43
C CYS A 373 -25.62 43.99 26.93
N GLY A 374 -24.66 43.56 27.74
CA GLY A 374 -24.56 43.96 29.13
C GLY A 374 -24.20 45.44 29.18
N SER A 375 -25.00 46.20 29.91
CA SER A 375 -24.67 47.56 30.34
C SER A 375 -23.37 47.56 31.15
N GLU A 376 -22.38 48.32 30.69
CA GLU A 376 -21.21 48.75 31.50
C GLU A 376 -21.63 49.60 32.71
#